data_AF-A0A662KW21-F1
#
_entry.id   AF-A0A662KW21-F1
#
_cell.length_a   1.000
_cell.length_b   1.000
_cell.length_c   1.000
_cell.angle_alpha   90.00
_cell.angle_beta   90.00
_cell.angle_gamma   90.00
#
_symmetry.space_group_name_H-M   'P 1'
#
loop_
_entity.id
_entity.type
_entity.pdbx_description
1 polymer ?
#
loop_
_entity_poly.entity_id
_entity_poly.type
_entity_poly.pdbx_seq_one_letter_code
_entity_poly.pdbx_strand_id
1 'polypeptide(L)'
;MVSLRLYAKDAKLLAERLAEQISNSDYEEARLTAMKLHDELLKHLMTRGINTEELSELFHRLDFYLRTHSDGANKRKLLLSILAQIDRKTKNPTGDPVETIVDIYDALMDVVPFSKENIGTLKALIRELHELRSDFMKLRDVRYNYYIQMMQEAEKMQTTLARLSGGLDTKQALNDLAKNYSDLLMAMQKVMTPPLRLEISPEKVSHLVEKGVPIQEISKATGHSEDELRAMLTQARIEAQGAENA
;
A
#
# COMPACT_ATOMS: atom_id res chain seq x y z
N MET A 1 17.82 -13.83 -1.96
CA MET A 1 16.52 -14.31 -1.46
C MET A 1 15.43 -13.51 -2.14
N VAL A 2 14.49 -14.18 -2.82
CA VAL A 2 13.31 -13.54 -3.41
C VAL A 2 12.28 -13.40 -2.28
N SER A 3 11.95 -12.18 -1.87
CA SER A 3 10.98 -11.91 -0.80
C SER A 3 9.56 -12.06 -1.34
N LEU A 4 9.01 -13.28 -1.26
CA LEU A 4 7.64 -13.58 -1.67
C LEU A 4 6.71 -13.44 -0.46
N ARG A 5 5.87 -12.39 -0.46
CA ARG A 5 4.99 -12.07 0.67
C ARG A 5 3.57 -11.98 0.10
N LEU A 6 2.80 -13.05 0.25
CA LEU A 6 1.42 -13.16 -0.25
C LEU A 6 0.37 -12.98 0.86
N TYR A 7 -0.87 -12.78 0.41
CA TYR A 7 -1.97 -12.06 1.07
C TYR A 7 -2.84 -12.91 2.01
N ALA A 8 -2.91 -14.22 1.80
CA ALA A 8 -3.33 -15.18 2.82
C ALA A 8 -2.08 -15.72 3.55
N LYS A 9 -2.15 -15.91 4.87
CA LYS A 9 -1.08 -16.59 5.64
C LYS A 9 -0.66 -17.90 4.95
N ASP A 10 -1.64 -18.58 4.37
CA ASP A 10 -1.48 -19.83 3.62
C ASP A 10 -0.83 -19.61 2.25
N ALA A 11 -1.24 -18.60 1.48
CA ALA A 11 -0.62 -18.27 0.19
C ALA A 11 0.86 -17.88 0.34
N LYS A 12 1.22 -17.13 1.39
CA LYS A 12 2.63 -16.79 1.65
C LYS A 12 3.47 -18.03 1.93
N LEU A 13 2.97 -18.90 2.81
CA LEU A 13 3.66 -20.13 3.17
C LEU A 13 3.80 -21.07 1.97
N LEU A 14 2.78 -21.13 1.11
CA LEU A 14 2.81 -21.86 -0.15
C LEU A 14 3.86 -21.30 -1.12
N ALA A 15 3.98 -19.98 -1.27
CA ALA A 15 5.00 -19.39 -2.15
C ALA A 15 6.43 -19.54 -1.62
N GLU A 16 6.65 -19.42 -0.31
CA GLU A 16 7.96 -19.69 0.30
C GLU A 16 8.37 -21.15 0.10
N ARG A 17 7.43 -22.08 0.35
CA ARG A 17 7.63 -23.52 0.10
C ARG A 17 7.89 -23.82 -1.37
N LEU A 18 7.16 -23.18 -2.28
CA LEU A 18 7.36 -23.33 -3.72
C LEU A 18 8.76 -22.87 -4.15
N ALA A 19 9.23 -21.75 -3.64
CA ALA A 19 10.57 -21.24 -3.94
C ALA A 19 11.68 -22.18 -3.43
N GLU A 20 11.49 -22.78 -2.26
CA GLU A 20 12.39 -23.79 -1.68
C GLU A 20 12.44 -25.05 -2.56
N GLN A 21 11.27 -25.60 -2.91
CA GLN A 21 11.16 -26.79 -3.78
C GLN A 21 11.79 -26.55 -5.15
N ILE A 22 11.58 -25.38 -5.77
CA ILE A 22 12.23 -24.99 -7.03
C ILE A 22 13.76 -24.93 -6.86
N SER A 23 14.26 -24.43 -5.73
CA SER A 23 15.70 -24.31 -5.47
C SER A 23 16.36 -25.68 -5.31
N ASN A 24 15.68 -26.59 -4.62
CA ASN A 24 16.10 -27.98 -4.40
C ASN A 24 15.90 -28.87 -5.64
N SER A 25 15.21 -28.38 -6.67
CA SER A 25 14.86 -29.12 -7.89
C SER A 25 13.79 -30.20 -7.67
N ASP A 26 12.98 -30.06 -6.62
CA ASP A 26 11.86 -30.95 -6.30
C ASP A 26 10.63 -30.58 -7.14
N TYR A 27 10.71 -30.74 -8.47
CA TYR A 27 9.73 -30.14 -9.39
C TYR A 27 8.32 -30.74 -9.33
N GLU A 28 8.16 -32.01 -8.97
CA GLU A 28 6.83 -32.61 -8.76
C GLU A 28 6.13 -32.01 -7.54
N GLU A 29 6.85 -31.88 -6.43
CA GLU A 29 6.36 -31.24 -5.22
C GLU A 29 6.11 -29.74 -5.43
N ALA A 30 6.99 -29.06 -6.16
CA ALA A 30 6.80 -27.67 -6.57
C ALA A 30 5.51 -27.49 -7.37
N ARG A 31 5.18 -28.42 -8.27
CA ARG A 31 3.95 -28.36 -9.07
C ARG A 31 2.69 -28.47 -8.21
N LEU A 32 2.66 -29.40 -7.26
CA LEU A 32 1.53 -29.53 -6.33
C LEU A 32 1.35 -28.27 -5.48
N THR A 33 2.46 -27.68 -5.00
CA THR A 33 2.42 -26.42 -4.25
C THR A 33 1.97 -25.25 -5.12
N ALA A 34 2.41 -25.19 -6.38
CA ALA A 34 2.01 -24.15 -7.33
C ALA A 34 0.50 -24.17 -7.62
N MET A 35 -0.10 -25.36 -7.77
CA MET A 35 -1.56 -25.48 -7.94
C MET A 35 -2.32 -24.97 -6.71
N LYS A 36 -1.91 -25.39 -5.51
CA LYS A 36 -2.51 -24.89 -4.26
C LYS A 36 -2.38 -23.38 -4.12
N LEU A 37 -1.23 -22.85 -4.52
CA LEU A 37 -0.99 -21.42 -4.50
C LEU A 37 -1.90 -20.67 -5.48
N HIS A 38 -2.08 -21.21 -6.68
CA HIS A 38 -2.97 -20.66 -7.70
C HIS A 38 -4.41 -20.57 -7.19
N ASP A 39 -4.94 -21.67 -6.64
CA ASP A 39 -6.30 -21.72 -6.10
C ASP A 39 -6.53 -20.67 -5.00
N GLU A 40 -5.56 -20.52 -4.10
CA GLU A 40 -5.71 -19.61 -2.96
C GLU A 40 -5.59 -18.14 -3.35
N LEU A 41 -4.78 -17.83 -4.36
CA LEU A 41 -4.72 -16.48 -4.93
C LEU A 41 -5.97 -16.17 -5.76
N LEU A 42 -6.49 -17.13 -6.53
CA LEU A 42 -7.73 -16.95 -7.29
C LEU A 42 -8.92 -16.68 -6.38
N LYS A 43 -9.10 -17.47 -5.31
CA LYS A 43 -10.17 -17.24 -4.33
C LYS A 43 -10.13 -15.81 -3.81
N HIS A 44 -8.96 -15.34 -3.40
CA HIS A 44 -8.80 -14.01 -2.82
C HIS A 44 -9.05 -12.88 -3.84
N LEU A 45 -8.49 -12.98 -5.04
CA LEU A 45 -8.61 -11.92 -6.05
C LEU A 45 -10.00 -11.89 -6.70
N MET A 46 -10.60 -13.05 -6.97
CA MET A 46 -11.95 -13.13 -7.53
C MET A 46 -13.01 -12.61 -6.55
N THR A 47 -12.85 -12.83 -5.23
CA THR A 47 -13.76 -12.24 -4.24
C THR A 47 -13.74 -10.71 -4.24
N ARG A 48 -12.69 -10.10 -4.79
CA ARG A 48 -12.52 -8.65 -4.92
C ARG A 48 -12.84 -8.13 -6.33
N GLY A 49 -13.37 -8.98 -7.21
CA GLY A 49 -13.72 -8.59 -8.59
C GLY A 49 -12.53 -8.31 -9.50
N ILE A 50 -11.31 -8.71 -9.12
CA ILE A 50 -10.09 -8.44 -9.87
C ILE A 50 -9.94 -9.42 -11.04
N ASN A 51 -9.54 -8.94 -12.23
CA ASN A 51 -9.23 -9.81 -13.37
C ASN A 51 -7.98 -10.67 -13.07
N THR A 52 -8.14 -11.99 -13.15
CA THR A 52 -7.11 -12.99 -12.85
C THR A 52 -6.54 -13.72 -14.07
N GLU A 53 -6.87 -13.30 -15.30
CA GLU A 53 -6.40 -13.93 -16.54
C GLU A 53 -4.88 -13.96 -16.62
N GLU A 54 -4.21 -12.81 -16.50
CA GLU A 54 -2.75 -12.71 -16.53
C GLU A 54 -2.08 -13.53 -15.43
N LEU A 55 -2.69 -13.57 -14.23
CA LEU A 55 -2.17 -14.39 -13.13
C LEU A 55 -2.25 -15.88 -13.47
N SER A 56 -3.37 -16.31 -14.05
CA SER A 56 -3.57 -17.70 -14.46
C SER A 56 -2.61 -18.11 -15.58
N GLU A 57 -2.32 -17.23 -16.53
CA GLU A 57 -1.29 -17.44 -17.55
C GLU A 57 0.10 -17.65 -16.95
N LEU A 58 0.48 -16.87 -15.92
CA LEU A 58 1.74 -17.06 -15.21
C LEU A 58 1.82 -18.44 -14.53
N PHE A 59 0.73 -18.91 -13.94
CA PHE A 59 0.66 -20.26 -13.35
C PHE A 59 0.70 -21.36 -14.39
N HIS A 60 0.03 -21.21 -15.54
CA HIS A 60 0.14 -22.15 -16.67
C HIS A 60 1.57 -22.24 -17.19
N ARG A 61 2.24 -21.09 -17.31
CA ARG A 61 3.64 -21.02 -17.74
C ARG A 61 4.57 -21.67 -16.70
N LEU A 62 4.30 -21.46 -15.41
CA LEU A 62 5.03 -22.11 -14.33
C LEU A 62 4.88 -23.64 -14.38
N ASP A 63 3.65 -24.15 -14.50
CA ASP A 63 3.36 -25.59 -14.61
C ASP A 63 4.02 -26.20 -15.85
N PHE A 64 3.96 -25.52 -17.01
CA PHE A 64 4.65 -25.97 -18.22
C PHE A 64 6.15 -26.18 -17.97
N TYR A 65 6.84 -25.18 -17.39
CA TYR A 65 8.29 -25.30 -17.14
C TYR A 65 8.63 -26.32 -16.06
N LEU A 66 7.78 -26.50 -15.05
CA LEU A 66 7.96 -27.54 -14.04
C LEU A 66 7.97 -28.94 -14.68
N ARG A 67 7.08 -29.19 -15.66
CA ARG A 67 6.97 -30.47 -16.39
C ARG A 67 8.09 -30.71 -17.40
N THR A 68 8.70 -29.67 -17.96
CA THR A 68 9.75 -29.86 -18.99
C THR A 68 11.04 -30.46 -18.41
N HIS A 69 11.53 -31.54 -19.03
CA HIS A 69 12.71 -32.31 -18.63
C HIS A 69 14.05 -31.65 -19.04
N SER A 70 14.25 -30.38 -18.70
CA SER A 70 15.54 -29.70 -18.86
C SER A 70 16.03 -29.21 -17.49
N ASP A 71 16.65 -30.10 -16.73
CA ASP A 71 17.18 -29.75 -15.42
C ASP A 71 18.46 -28.92 -15.53
N GLY A 72 18.53 -27.83 -14.76
CA GLY A 72 19.70 -26.96 -14.74
C GLY A 72 19.44 -25.60 -14.10
N ALA A 73 20.52 -24.85 -13.89
CA ALA A 73 20.47 -23.51 -13.28
C ALA A 73 19.54 -22.54 -14.03
N ASN A 74 19.43 -22.69 -15.36
CA ASN A 74 18.55 -21.86 -16.20
C ASN A 74 17.06 -22.10 -15.91
N LYS A 75 16.64 -23.35 -15.73
CA LYS A 75 15.25 -23.70 -15.35
C LYS A 75 14.90 -23.10 -13.99
N ARG A 76 15.76 -23.27 -12.98
CA ARG A 76 15.55 -22.67 -11.65
C ARG A 76 15.43 -21.15 -11.71
N LYS A 77 16.33 -20.49 -12.44
CA LYS A 77 16.30 -19.02 -12.62
C LYS A 77 14.99 -18.57 -13.28
N LEU A 78 14.54 -19.30 -14.29
CA LEU A 78 13.28 -19.02 -14.99
C LEU A 78 12.07 -19.20 -14.08
N LEU A 79 11.97 -20.34 -13.37
CA LEU A 79 10.88 -20.62 -12.44
C LEU A 79 10.79 -19.57 -11.32
N LEU A 80 11.93 -19.19 -10.73
CA LEU A 80 11.99 -18.12 -9.72
C LEU A 80 11.61 -16.75 -10.30
N SER A 81 11.93 -16.49 -11.58
CA SER A 81 11.52 -15.25 -12.25
C SER A 81 10.02 -15.17 -12.52
N ILE A 82 9.37 -16.31 -12.81
CA ILE A 82 7.92 -16.39 -12.96
C ILE A 82 7.26 -16.21 -11.60
N LEU A 83 7.78 -16.86 -10.56
CA LEU A 83 7.28 -16.70 -9.19
C LEU A 83 7.41 -15.26 -8.69
N ALA A 84 8.47 -14.54 -9.06
CA ALA A 84 8.61 -13.12 -8.78
C ALA A 84 7.61 -12.23 -9.57
N GLN A 85 7.23 -12.63 -10.78
CA GLN A 85 6.17 -11.94 -11.54
C GLN A 85 4.80 -12.16 -10.90
N ILE A 86 4.51 -13.40 -10.47
CA ILE A 86 3.30 -13.74 -9.71
C ILE A 86 3.21 -12.85 -8.46
N ASP A 87 4.27 -12.79 -7.65
CA ASP A 87 4.30 -11.95 -6.43
C ASP A 87 4.10 -10.46 -6.71
N ARG A 88 4.65 -9.93 -7.81
CA ARG A 88 4.39 -8.54 -8.21
C ARG A 88 2.93 -8.31 -8.59
N LYS A 89 2.36 -9.19 -9.42
CA LYS A 89 0.97 -9.07 -9.88
C LYS A 89 -0.02 -9.23 -8.73
N THR A 90 0.29 -10.07 -7.74
CA THR A 90 -0.55 -10.18 -6.55
C THR A 90 -0.47 -8.96 -5.63
N LYS A 91 0.66 -8.23 -5.64
CA LYS A 91 0.86 -7.05 -4.78
C LYS A 91 0.18 -5.79 -5.30
N ASN A 92 0.12 -5.66 -6.61
CA ASN A 92 -0.53 -4.57 -7.31
C ASN A 92 -1.32 -5.18 -8.48
N PRO A 93 -2.52 -5.75 -8.19
CA PRO A 93 -3.29 -6.48 -9.19
C PRO A 93 -3.79 -5.61 -10.33
N THR A 94 -4.10 -4.35 -10.03
CA THR A 94 -4.56 -3.34 -10.97
C THR A 94 -3.41 -2.82 -11.85
N GLY A 95 -2.16 -2.94 -11.39
CA GLY A 95 -0.99 -2.37 -12.05
C GLY A 95 -0.78 -0.88 -11.73
N ASP A 96 -1.80 -0.20 -11.21
CA ASP A 96 -1.73 1.14 -10.64
C ASP A 96 -1.84 1.07 -9.11
N PRO A 97 -0.78 1.47 -8.36
CA PRO A 97 -0.82 1.44 -6.90
C PRO A 97 -1.89 2.37 -6.29
N VAL A 98 -2.39 3.37 -7.04
CA VAL A 98 -3.53 4.21 -6.62
C VAL A 98 -4.85 3.42 -6.72
N GLU A 99 -5.09 2.72 -7.83
CA GLU A 99 -6.26 1.86 -7.98
C GLU A 99 -6.25 0.73 -6.94
N THR A 100 -5.09 0.18 -6.61
CA THR A 100 -4.99 -0.80 -5.52
C THR A 100 -5.37 -0.19 -4.16
N ILE A 101 -5.10 1.10 -3.90
CA ILE A 101 -5.58 1.78 -2.70
C ILE A 101 -7.12 1.92 -2.71
N VAL A 102 -7.73 2.17 -3.86
CA VAL A 102 -9.20 2.21 -4.00
C VAL A 102 -9.79 0.85 -3.64
N ASP A 103 -9.24 -0.24 -4.17
CA ASP A 103 -9.71 -1.59 -3.86
C ASP A 103 -9.56 -1.93 -2.37
N ILE A 104 -8.49 -1.47 -1.72
CA ILE A 104 -8.28 -1.65 -0.28
C ILE A 104 -9.24 -0.77 0.51
N TYR A 105 -9.56 0.44 0.03
CA TYR A 105 -10.50 1.36 0.66
C TYR A 105 -11.89 0.74 0.71
N ASP A 106 -12.37 0.21 -0.41
CA ASP A 106 -13.67 -0.43 -0.51
C ASP A 106 -13.72 -1.68 0.39
N ALA A 107 -12.67 -2.50 0.36
CA ALA A 107 -12.57 -3.67 1.25
C ALA A 107 -12.52 -3.29 2.73
N LEU A 108 -11.93 -2.14 3.10
CA LEU A 108 -11.94 -1.64 4.47
C LEU A 108 -13.35 -1.24 4.91
N MET A 109 -14.13 -0.60 4.03
CA MET A 109 -15.51 -0.16 4.31
C MET A 109 -16.44 -1.34 4.69
N ASP A 110 -16.21 -2.51 4.09
CA ASP A 110 -17.00 -3.73 4.33
C ASP A 110 -16.71 -4.42 5.69
N VAL A 111 -15.68 -3.98 6.42
CA VAL A 111 -15.26 -4.62 7.68
C VAL A 111 -16.15 -4.22 8.87
N VAL A 112 -16.90 -3.12 8.78
CA VAL A 112 -17.70 -2.60 9.89
C VAL A 112 -19.05 -3.35 9.99
N PRO A 113 -19.48 -3.82 11.18
CA PRO A 113 -18.91 -3.59 12.52
C PRO A 113 -17.70 -4.46 12.87
N PHE A 114 -16.80 -3.94 13.72
CA PHE A 114 -15.60 -4.67 14.15
C PHE A 114 -15.94 -5.91 14.98
N SER A 115 -15.44 -7.06 14.56
CA SER A 115 -15.54 -8.35 15.25
C SER A 115 -14.14 -8.98 15.40
N LYS A 116 -13.99 -10.00 16.25
CA LYS A 116 -12.72 -10.75 16.39
C LYS A 116 -12.28 -11.40 15.07
N GLU A 117 -13.24 -11.82 14.25
CA GLU A 117 -13.00 -12.37 12.91
C GLU A 117 -12.50 -11.28 11.96
N ASN A 118 -13.11 -10.09 12.03
CA ASN A 118 -12.80 -8.95 11.17
C ASN A 118 -11.45 -8.26 11.51
N ILE A 119 -10.96 -8.40 12.75
CA ILE A 119 -9.61 -7.92 13.14
C ILE A 119 -8.51 -8.59 12.30
N GLY A 120 -8.69 -9.86 11.92
CA GLY A 120 -7.77 -10.57 11.03
C GLY A 120 -7.71 -9.91 9.65
N THR A 121 -8.89 -9.62 9.08
CA THR A 121 -9.05 -8.92 7.80
C THR A 121 -8.42 -7.53 7.83
N LEU A 122 -8.64 -6.74 8.88
CA LEU A 122 -8.03 -5.41 9.03
C LEU A 122 -6.51 -5.45 9.00
N LYS A 123 -5.91 -6.41 9.70
CA LYS A 123 -4.44 -6.58 9.68
C LYS A 123 -3.92 -6.96 8.31
N ALA A 124 -4.68 -7.77 7.57
CA ALA A 124 -4.34 -8.12 6.20
C ALA A 124 -4.34 -6.87 5.33
N LEU A 125 -5.44 -6.12 5.31
CA LEU A 125 -5.63 -4.89 4.51
C LEU A 125 -4.55 -3.83 4.81
N ILE A 126 -4.20 -3.60 6.08
CA ILE A 126 -3.12 -2.67 6.45
C ILE A 126 -1.77 -3.14 5.89
N ARG A 127 -1.50 -4.44 5.94
CA ARG A 127 -0.27 -4.99 5.38
C ARG A 127 -0.21 -4.78 3.87
N GLU A 128 -1.33 -4.87 3.15
CA GLU A 128 -1.39 -4.58 1.71
C GLU A 128 -0.92 -3.15 1.42
N LEU A 129 -1.37 -2.17 2.22
CA LEU A 129 -0.92 -0.78 2.09
C LEU A 129 0.59 -0.65 2.21
N HIS A 130 1.23 -1.34 3.17
CA HIS A 130 2.68 -1.33 3.34
C HIS A 130 3.43 -1.90 2.12
N GLU A 131 2.83 -2.84 1.39
CA GLU A 131 3.46 -3.51 0.25
C GLU A 131 3.53 -2.61 -0.99
N LEU A 132 2.69 -1.57 -1.07
CA LEU A 132 2.68 -0.57 -2.16
C LEU A 132 3.84 0.44 -2.09
N ARG A 133 4.64 0.44 -1.01
CA ARG A 133 5.71 1.43 -0.78
C ARG A 133 6.67 1.56 -1.96
N SER A 134 7.11 0.45 -2.53
CA SER A 134 8.07 0.48 -3.64
C SER A 134 7.50 1.06 -4.91
N ASP A 135 6.18 0.96 -5.12
CA ASP A 135 5.52 1.45 -6.32
C ASP A 135 5.21 2.94 -6.18
N PHE A 136 4.76 3.39 -5.00
CA PHE A 136 4.64 4.82 -4.70
C PHE A 136 5.98 5.57 -4.76
N MET A 137 7.09 4.94 -4.35
CA MET A 137 8.44 5.53 -4.51
C MET A 137 8.81 5.80 -5.99
N LYS A 138 8.26 5.03 -6.94
CA LYS A 138 8.56 5.21 -8.38
C LYS A 138 7.75 6.34 -9.00
N LEU A 139 6.56 6.64 -8.48
CA LEU A 139 5.67 7.68 -9.03
C LEU A 139 6.29 9.08 -8.95
N ARG A 140 7.16 9.36 -7.95
CA ARG A 140 7.86 10.65 -7.76
C ARG A 140 6.94 11.90 -7.83
N ASP A 141 5.67 11.75 -7.44
CA ASP A 141 4.66 12.81 -7.44
C ASP A 141 4.22 13.13 -6.00
N VAL A 142 3.47 14.22 -5.81
CA VAL A 142 2.84 14.67 -4.57
C VAL A 142 2.04 13.55 -3.89
N ARG A 143 1.49 12.61 -4.66
CA ARG A 143 0.84 11.39 -4.13
C ARG A 143 1.75 10.56 -3.22
N TYR A 144 3.07 10.56 -3.43
CA TYR A 144 4.02 9.92 -2.53
C TYR A 144 3.98 10.53 -1.13
N ASN A 145 3.86 11.86 -1.02
CA ASN A 145 3.80 12.54 0.27
C ASN A 145 2.50 12.21 1.02
N TYR A 146 1.36 12.18 0.30
CA TYR A 146 0.10 11.74 0.88
C TYR A 146 0.14 10.25 1.28
N TYR A 147 0.81 9.41 0.48
CA TYR A 147 1.02 8.01 0.83
C TYR A 147 1.83 7.87 2.13
N ILE A 148 2.90 8.65 2.32
CA ILE A 148 3.67 8.63 3.58
C ILE A 148 2.79 9.01 4.78
N GLN A 149 1.93 10.03 4.64
CA GLN A 149 0.98 10.41 5.70
C GLN A 149 -0.03 9.29 5.98
N MET A 150 -0.58 8.66 4.93
CA MET A 150 -1.46 7.50 5.06
C MET A 150 -0.79 6.35 5.82
N MET A 151 0.49 6.09 5.56
CA MET A 151 1.21 5.03 6.26
C MET A 151 1.42 5.31 7.76
N GLN A 152 1.54 6.58 8.16
CA GLN A 152 1.59 6.94 9.59
C GLN A 152 0.26 6.60 10.30
N GLU A 153 -0.88 6.83 9.65
CA GLU A 153 -2.18 6.43 10.19
C GLU A 153 -2.36 4.90 10.21
N ALA A 154 -1.86 4.22 9.17
CA ALA A 154 -1.85 2.76 9.11
C ALA A 154 -1.05 2.13 10.27
N GLU A 155 0.10 2.71 10.64
CA GLU A 155 0.93 2.26 11.77
C GLU A 155 0.23 2.45 13.13
N LYS A 156 -0.48 3.57 13.32
CA LYS A 156 -1.30 3.80 14.52
C LYS A 156 -2.40 2.74 14.63
N MET A 157 -3.07 2.44 13.51
CA MET A 157 -4.11 1.41 13.47
C MET A 157 -3.53 0.02 13.74
N GLN A 158 -2.38 -0.33 13.16
CA GLN A 158 -1.68 -1.59 13.40
C GLN A 158 -1.33 -1.78 14.89
N THR A 159 -0.86 -0.72 15.55
CA THR A 159 -0.54 -0.72 16.98
C THR A 159 -1.78 -0.98 17.84
N THR A 160 -2.93 -0.42 17.47
CA THR A 160 -4.21 -0.67 18.15
C THR A 160 -4.71 -2.11 17.91
N LEU A 161 -4.59 -2.63 16.68
CA LEU A 161 -4.96 -4.01 16.36
C LEU A 161 -4.07 -5.04 17.08
N ALA A 162 -2.78 -4.73 17.26
CA ALA A 162 -1.87 -5.57 18.04
C ALA A 162 -2.30 -5.65 19.52
N ARG A 163 -2.68 -4.52 20.12
CA ARG A 163 -3.22 -4.46 21.50
C ARG A 163 -4.48 -5.30 21.64
N LEU A 164 -5.45 -5.15 20.73
CA LEU A 164 -6.70 -5.92 20.74
C LEU A 164 -6.46 -7.43 20.60
N SER A 165 -5.51 -7.83 19.75
CA SER A 165 -5.17 -9.26 19.59
C SER A 165 -4.41 -9.87 20.76
N GLY A 166 -3.75 -9.05 21.58
CA GLY A 166 -3.08 -9.47 22.81
C GLY A 166 -4.02 -9.67 24.01
N GLY A 167 -5.34 -9.57 23.81
CA GLY A 167 -6.33 -9.75 24.88
C GLY A 167 -6.60 -8.51 25.73
N LEU A 168 -6.04 -7.35 25.37
CA LEU A 168 -6.37 -6.04 25.96
C LEU A 168 -7.68 -5.51 25.35
N ASP A 169 -8.77 -6.27 25.47
CA ASP A 169 -10.12 -5.90 25.04
C ASP A 169 -10.72 -4.87 26.02
N THR A 170 -10.19 -3.64 25.96
CA THR A 170 -10.74 -2.50 26.69
C THR A 170 -11.66 -1.71 25.76
N LYS A 171 -12.79 -1.22 26.27
CA LYS A 171 -13.70 -0.30 25.56
C LYS A 171 -12.93 0.88 24.91
N GLN A 172 -11.84 1.31 25.57
CA GLN A 172 -10.91 2.30 25.06
C GLN A 172 -10.20 1.87 23.76
N ALA A 173 -9.71 0.63 23.66
CA ALA A 173 -9.02 0.13 22.48
C ALA A 173 -9.95 0.02 21.25
N LEU A 174 -11.23 -0.29 21.46
CA LEU A 174 -12.24 -0.27 20.39
C LEU A 174 -12.57 1.16 19.92
N ASN A 175 -12.65 2.12 20.85
CA ASN A 175 -12.83 3.53 20.50
C ASN A 175 -11.61 4.08 19.74
N ASP A 176 -10.40 3.75 20.19
CA ASP A 176 -9.15 4.08 19.50
C ASP A 176 -9.11 3.44 18.10
N LEU A 177 -9.61 2.21 17.94
CA LEU A 177 -9.69 1.54 16.64
C LEU A 177 -10.64 2.28 15.71
N ALA A 178 -11.83 2.66 16.18
CA ALA A 178 -12.80 3.41 15.37
C ALA A 178 -12.24 4.76 14.91
N LYS A 179 -11.53 5.47 15.81
CA LYS A 179 -10.85 6.72 15.47
C LYS A 179 -9.75 6.50 14.43
N ASN A 180 -8.82 5.58 14.69
CA ASN A 180 -7.70 5.30 13.78
C ASN A 180 -8.18 4.79 12.41
N TYR A 181 -9.28 4.04 12.38
CA TYR A 181 -9.93 3.59 11.15
C TYR A 181 -10.46 4.78 10.35
N SER A 182 -11.18 5.71 10.98
CA SER A 182 -11.64 6.94 10.33
C SER A 182 -10.49 7.80 9.81
N ASP A 183 -9.43 7.96 10.61
CA ASP A 183 -8.24 8.73 10.25
C ASP A 183 -7.51 8.11 9.04
N LEU A 184 -7.40 6.77 9.00
CA LEU A 184 -6.83 6.05 7.86
C LEU A 184 -7.68 6.24 6.59
N LEU A 185 -9.00 6.10 6.67
CA LEU A 185 -9.88 6.29 5.50
C LEU A 185 -9.77 7.70 4.92
N MET A 186 -9.71 8.72 5.76
CA MET A 186 -9.47 10.10 5.31
C MET A 186 -8.09 10.28 4.66
N ALA A 187 -7.06 9.62 5.19
CA ALA A 187 -5.72 9.67 4.60
C ALA A 187 -5.66 8.95 3.25
N MET A 188 -6.34 7.82 3.11
CA MET A 188 -6.49 7.10 1.83
C MET A 188 -7.16 7.98 0.77
N GLN A 189 -8.22 8.71 1.14
CA GLN A 189 -8.89 9.64 0.23
C GLN A 189 -7.95 10.71 -0.34
N LYS A 190 -7.00 11.21 0.45
CA LYS A 190 -5.99 12.18 -0.03
C LYS A 190 -5.00 11.57 -1.03
N VAL A 191 -4.78 10.26 -1.00
CA VAL A 191 -3.93 9.56 -1.99
C VAL A 191 -4.71 9.30 -3.28
N MET A 192 -5.97 8.86 -3.16
CA MET A 192 -6.86 8.58 -4.28
C MET A 192 -7.20 9.87 -5.04
N THR A 193 -7.62 10.89 -4.30
CA THR A 193 -8.01 12.21 -4.79
C THR A 193 -7.22 13.28 -4.03
N PRO A 194 -5.98 13.58 -4.44
CA PRO A 194 -5.20 14.66 -3.86
C PRO A 194 -5.98 15.97 -3.92
N PRO A 195 -6.01 16.77 -2.85
CA PRO A 195 -6.65 18.08 -2.90
C PRO A 195 -6.01 18.92 -4.00
N LEU A 196 -6.85 19.54 -4.83
CA LEU A 196 -6.41 20.49 -5.86
C LEU A 196 -5.58 21.59 -5.19
N ARG A 197 -4.27 21.60 -5.44
CA ARG A 197 -3.40 22.69 -5.00
C ARG A 197 -3.68 23.88 -5.90
N LEU A 198 -4.31 24.91 -5.34
CA LEU A 198 -4.34 26.21 -6.02
C LEU A 198 -2.93 26.78 -5.92
N GLU A 199 -2.31 27.05 -7.06
CA GLU A 199 -1.01 27.71 -7.10
C GLU A 199 -1.13 29.08 -6.40
N ILE A 200 -0.32 29.25 -5.37
CA ILE A 200 -0.20 30.49 -4.62
C ILE A 200 1.28 30.84 -4.52
N SER A 201 1.63 32.06 -4.94
CA SER A 201 3.02 32.51 -4.88
C SER A 201 3.42 32.86 -3.45
N PRO A 202 4.72 32.76 -3.08
CA PRO A 202 5.19 33.12 -1.75
C PRO A 202 4.81 34.54 -1.31
N GLU A 203 4.82 35.50 -2.23
CA GLU A 203 4.43 36.90 -1.97
C GLU A 203 2.94 37.00 -1.64
N LYS A 204 2.10 36.22 -2.34
CA LYS A 204 0.66 36.17 -2.10
C LYS A 204 0.35 35.51 -0.76
N VAL A 205 1.12 34.51 -0.33
CA VAL A 205 1.04 33.95 1.02
C VAL A 205 1.43 35.01 2.07
N SER A 206 2.54 35.72 1.88
CA SER A 206 2.98 36.81 2.80
C SER A 206 1.90 37.88 2.97
N HIS A 207 1.37 38.36 1.85
CA HIS A 207 0.35 39.41 1.85
C HIS A 207 -0.98 38.97 2.49
N LEU A 208 -1.39 37.70 2.36
CA LEU A 208 -2.58 37.19 3.06
C LEU A 208 -2.37 37.11 4.57
N VAL A 209 -1.18 36.69 5.01
CA VAL A 209 -0.84 36.64 6.44
C VAL A 209 -0.71 38.04 7.03
N GLU A 210 -0.11 39.00 6.31
CA GLU A 210 -0.06 40.42 6.70
C GLU A 210 -1.45 41.04 6.85
N LYS A 211 -2.42 40.59 6.05
CA LYS A 211 -3.84 40.96 6.16
C LYS A 211 -4.57 40.28 7.32
N GLY A 212 -3.88 39.46 8.11
CA GLY A 212 -4.44 38.77 9.27
C GLY A 212 -5.18 37.48 8.95
N VAL A 213 -5.06 36.94 7.72
CA VAL A 213 -5.64 35.63 7.39
C VAL A 213 -4.79 34.53 8.04
N PRO A 214 -5.38 33.66 8.89
CA PRO A 214 -4.65 32.56 9.51
C PRO A 214 -4.10 31.57 8.47
N ILE A 215 -2.89 31.04 8.70
CA ILE A 215 -2.27 30.01 7.84
C ILE A 215 -3.18 28.79 7.67
N GLN A 216 -3.95 28.44 8.70
CA GLN A 216 -4.96 27.38 8.66
C GLN A 216 -6.05 27.63 7.61
N GLU A 217 -6.50 28.87 7.46
CA GLU A 217 -7.50 29.24 6.45
C GLU A 217 -6.91 29.26 5.04
N ILE A 218 -5.67 29.73 4.90
CA ILE A 218 -4.93 29.67 3.63
C ILE A 218 -4.71 28.21 3.21
N SER A 219 -4.32 27.35 4.14
CA SER A 219 -4.14 25.91 3.93
C SER A 219 -5.42 25.24 3.43
N LYS A 220 -6.56 25.52 4.08
CA LYS A 220 -7.88 25.02 3.66
C LYS A 220 -8.29 25.54 2.28
N ALA A 221 -8.03 26.81 1.98
CA ALA A 221 -8.43 27.43 0.72
C ALA A 221 -7.56 27.00 -0.46
N THR A 222 -6.28 26.71 -0.23
CA THR A 222 -5.29 26.48 -1.31
C THR A 222 -4.83 25.04 -1.44
N GLY A 223 -5.11 24.19 -0.47
CA GLY A 223 -4.69 22.78 -0.47
C GLY A 223 -3.23 22.54 -0.09
N HIS A 224 -2.46 23.57 0.25
CA HIS A 224 -1.09 23.46 0.80
C HIS A 224 -1.13 23.08 2.28
N SER A 225 -0.14 22.33 2.76
CA SER A 225 0.02 22.08 4.20
C SER A 225 0.47 23.35 4.93
N GLU A 226 0.16 23.46 6.23
CA GLU A 226 0.61 24.59 7.03
C GLU A 226 2.14 24.72 7.05
N ASP A 227 2.86 23.59 7.03
CA ASP A 227 4.33 23.56 7.01
C ASP A 227 4.89 24.06 5.68
N GLU A 228 4.30 23.67 4.54
CA GLU A 228 4.66 24.21 3.21
C GLU A 228 4.42 25.73 3.16
N LEU A 229 3.29 26.21 3.68
CA LEU A 229 2.99 27.64 3.73
C LEU A 229 3.95 28.42 4.63
N ARG A 230 4.38 27.84 5.77
CA ARG A 230 5.40 28.43 6.64
C ARG A 230 6.77 28.50 5.97
N ALA A 231 7.13 27.49 5.18
CA ALA A 231 8.36 27.50 4.39
C ALA A 231 8.31 28.60 3.31
N MET A 232 7.18 28.75 2.61
CA MET A 232 6.96 29.82 1.63
C MET A 232 7.04 31.23 2.26
N LEU A 233 6.48 31.42 3.46
CA LEU A 233 6.60 32.69 4.20
C LEU A 233 8.05 33.01 4.57
N THR A 234 8.81 31.99 4.96
CA THR A 234 10.23 32.14 5.29
C THR A 234 11.01 32.55 4.04
N GLN A 235 10.74 31.91 2.91
CA GLN A 235 11.36 32.24 1.63
C GLN A 235 11.05 33.66 1.17
N ALA A 236 9.78 34.07 1.21
CA ALA A 236 9.36 35.43 0.85
C ALA A 236 10.03 36.50 1.72
N ARG A 237 10.25 36.23 3.01
CA ARG A 237 10.97 37.14 3.92
C ARG A 237 12.46 37.24 3.59
N ILE A 238 13.10 36.14 3.24
CA ILE A 238 14.53 36.12 2.85
C ILE A 238 14.71 36.91 1.54
N GLU A 239 13.80 36.74 0.59
CA GLU A 239 13.83 37.44 -0.69
C GLU A 239 13.56 38.94 -0.53
N ALA A 240 12.62 39.33 0.34
CA ALA A 240 12.38 40.73 0.69
C ALA A 240 13.60 41.40 1.36
N GLN A 241 14.27 40.70 2.28
CA GLN A 241 15.49 41.19 2.95
C GLN A 241 16.70 41.25 2.02
N GLY A 242 16.77 40.38 1.01
CA GLY A 242 17.80 40.42 -0.04
C GLY A 242 17.62 41.61 -1.00
N ALA A 243 16.38 42.02 -1.26
CA ALA A 243 16.05 43.15 -2.12
C ALA A 243 16.26 44.52 -1.44
N GLU A 244 16.17 44.61 -0.11
CA GLU A 244 16.44 45.85 0.64
C GLU A 244 17.95 46.14 0.85
N ASN A 245 18.81 45.13 0.65
CA ASN A 245 20.26 45.22 0.83
C ASN A 245 21.06 45.26 -0.50
N ALA A 246 20.36 45.36 -1.64
CA ALA A 246 20.94 45.48 -2.99
C ALA A 246 20.67 46.87 -3.57
#